data_AF-A0A438CI73-F1
#
_entry.id   AF-A0A438CI73-F1
#
_cell.length_a   1.000
_cell.length_b   1.000
_cell.length_c   1.000
_cell.angle_alpha   90.00
_cell.angle_beta   90.00
_cell.angle_gamma   90.00
#
_symmetry.space_group_name_H-M   'P 1'
#
loop_
_entity.id
_entity.type
_entity.pdbx_description
1 polymer ?
#
loop_
_entity_poly.entity_id
_entity_poly.type
_entity_poly.pdbx_seq_one_letter_code
_entity_poly.pdbx_strand_id
1 'polypeptide(L)'
;MHIRIEEEGDVEIAKKLAIVGLSCIQWCPVDRPSMKIVVQMLEGEGDKLTMPPNPFASTVPTNLSKPGRVFQQELAIISELE
;
A
#
# COMPACT_ATOMS: atom_id res chain seq x y z
N MET A 1 10.53 -13.45 9.30
CA MET A 1 11.49 -13.09 8.24
C MET A 1 11.99 -11.68 8.53
N HIS A 2 13.24 -11.51 8.93
CA HIS A 2 13.82 -10.18 9.17
C HIS A 2 14.65 -9.80 7.94
N ILE A 3 14.20 -8.81 7.19
CA ILE A 3 14.98 -8.25 6.09
C ILE A 3 16.05 -7.37 6.75
N ARG A 4 17.33 -7.74 6.61
CA ARG A 4 18.44 -6.92 7.10
C ARG A 4 18.83 -5.95 5.99
N ILE A 5 18.76 -4.66 6.31
CA ILE A 5 19.21 -3.60 5.42
C ILE A 5 20.35 -2.92 6.17
N GLU A 6 21.57 -3.08 5.66
CA GLU A 6 22.81 -2.80 6.42
C GLU A 6 23.42 -1.44 6.07
N GLU A 7 23.04 -0.84 4.94
CA GLU A 7 23.49 0.48 4.48
C GLU A 7 22.35 1.50 4.44
N GLU A 8 22.62 2.76 4.78
CA GLU A 8 21.65 3.86 4.71
C GLU A 8 21.08 4.06 3.29
N GLY A 9 21.92 3.92 2.26
CA GLY A 9 21.49 3.95 0.86
C GLY A 9 20.52 2.82 0.49
N ASP A 10 20.74 1.61 1.02
CA ASP A 10 19.84 0.48 0.79
C ASP A 10 18.48 0.69 1.47
N VAL A 11 18.43 1.39 2.61
CA VAL A 11 17.17 1.73 3.30
C VAL A 11 16.31 2.65 2.45
N GLU A 12 16.91 3.66 1.82
CA GLU A 12 16.20 4.58 0.92
C GLU A 12 15.70 3.86 -0.34
N ILE A 13 16.53 3.01 -0.94
CA ILE A 13 16.13 2.21 -2.10
C ILE A 13 14.98 1.27 -1.73
N ALA A 14 15.08 0.57 -0.60
CA ALA A 14 14.03 -0.33 -0.14
C ALA A 14 12.71 0.42 0.15
N LYS A 15 12.79 1.60 0.79
CA LYS A 15 11.62 2.46 1.06
C LYS A 15 10.97 2.92 -0.24
N LYS A 16 11.77 3.35 -1.22
CA LYS A 16 11.32 3.77 -2.55
C LYS A 16 10.61 2.63 -3.28
N LEU A 17 11.23 1.46 -3.33
CA LEU A 17 10.66 0.26 -3.96
C LEU A 17 9.38 -0.18 -3.27
N ALA A 18 9.29 -0.09 -1.94
CA ALA A 18 8.09 -0.41 -1.20
C ALA A 18 6.92 0.52 -1.54
N ILE A 19 7.16 1.84 -1.63
CA ILE A 19 6.12 2.82 -1.98
C ILE A 19 5.63 2.61 -3.42
N VAL A 20 6.55 2.41 -4.38
CA VAL A 20 6.20 2.16 -5.78
C VAL A 20 5.44 0.84 -5.91
N GLY A 21 5.94 -0.24 -5.29
CA GLY A 21 5.31 -1.54 -5.30
C GLY A 21 3.90 -1.52 -4.72
N LEU A 22 3.71 -0.86 -3.57
CA LEU A 22 2.41 -0.72 -2.93
C LEU A 22 1.43 0.07 -3.80
N SER A 23 1.88 1.12 -4.49
CA SER A 23 1.06 1.92 -5.41
C SER A 23 0.57 1.12 -6.62
N CYS A 24 1.37 0.16 -7.11
CA CYS A 24 1.01 -0.67 -8.26
C CYS A 24 -0.04 -1.75 -7.95
N ILE A 25 -0.12 -2.20 -6.69
CA ILE A 25 -1.04 -3.27 -6.26
C ILE A 25 -2.30 -2.75 -5.57
N GLN A 26 -2.58 -1.44 -5.66
CA GLN A 26 -3.77 -0.83 -5.06
C GLN A 26 -5.05 -1.58 -5.43
N TRP A 27 -5.94 -1.70 -4.43
CA TRP A 27 -7.22 -2.39 -4.55
C TRP A 27 -8.13 -1.76 -5.62
N CYS A 28 -8.15 -0.42 -5.67
CA CYS A 28 -8.91 0.31 -6.67
C CYS A 28 -8.06 0.52 -7.95
N PRO A 29 -8.56 0.15 -9.14
CA PRO A 29 -7.77 0.26 -10.37
C PRO A 29 -7.46 1.70 -10.77
N VAL A 30 -8.29 2.67 -10.37
CA VAL A 30 -8.08 4.10 -10.67
C VAL A 30 -6.90 4.70 -9.92
N ASP A 31 -6.50 4.08 -8.81
CA ASP A 31 -5.37 4.55 -7.99
C ASP A 31 -4.02 4.00 -8.47
N ARG A 32 -4.03 3.09 -9.45
CA ARG A 32 -2.81 2.50 -9.99
C ARG A 32 -2.14 3.49 -10.95
N PRO A 33 -0.87 3.84 -10.73
CA PRO A 33 -0.16 4.73 -11.62
C PRO A 33 0.10 4.08 -12.99
N SER A 34 0.13 4.90 -14.05
CA SER A 34 0.58 4.44 -15.37
C SER A 34 2.07 4.08 -15.34
N MET A 35 2.51 3.20 -16.25
CA MET A 35 3.94 2.82 -16.34
C MET A 35 4.88 4.02 -16.51
N LYS A 36 4.44 5.09 -17.20
CA LYS A 36 5.22 6.32 -17.32
C LYS A 36 5.49 6.98 -15.96
N ILE A 37 4.47 7.02 -15.10
CA ILE A 37 4.57 7.57 -13.75
C ILE A 37 5.45 6.66 -12.89
N VAL A 38 5.29 5.33 -12.98
CA VAL A 38 6.12 4.36 -12.26
C VAL A 38 7.59 4.54 -12.60
N VAL A 39 7.95 4.64 -13.89
CA VAL A 39 9.33 4.90 -14.32
C VAL A 39 9.84 6.22 -13.77
N GLN A 40 9.04 7.29 -13.84
CA GLN A 40 9.41 8.58 -13.27
C GLN A 40 9.63 8.52 -11.75
N MET A 41 8.84 7.73 -11.00
CA MET A 41 9.03 7.51 -9.57
C MET A 41 10.32 6.73 -9.28
N LEU A 42 10.69 5.79 -10.15
CA LEU A 42 11.92 4.98 -10.03
C LEU A 42 13.18 5.78 -10.40
N GLU A 43 13.07 6.72 -11.34
CA GLU A 43 14.18 7.59 -11.76
C GLU A 43 14.33 8.83 -10.86
N GLY A 44 13.24 9.32 -10.26
CA GLY A 44 13.24 10.52 -9.41
C GLY A 44 13.71 10.29 -7.97
N GLU A 45 13.97 11.37 -7.23
CA GLU A 45 14.43 11.33 -5.82
C GLU A 45 13.39 10.69 -4.88
N GLY A 46 13.85 9.78 -4.01
CA GLY A 46 12.97 9.01 -3.09
C GLY A 46 12.20 9.86 -2.09
N ASP A 47 12.73 11.04 -1.74
CA ASP A 47 12.16 11.94 -0.72
C ASP A 47 10.83 12.58 -1.11
N LYS A 48 10.49 12.59 -2.39
CA LYS A 48 9.22 13.17 -2.88
C LYS A 48 8.08 12.17 -2.97
N LEU A 49 8.34 10.88 -2.70
CA LEU A 49 7.32 9.84 -2.81
C LEU A 49 6.53 9.71 -1.50
N THR A 50 5.24 9.99 -1.56
CA THR A 50 4.31 9.78 -0.44
C THR A 50 3.80 8.35 -0.42
N MET A 51 3.63 7.80 0.79
CA MET A 51 3.04 6.47 0.98
C MET A 51 1.58 6.48 0.48
N PRO A 52 1.15 5.51 -0.34
CA PRO A 52 -0.24 5.42 -0.75
C PRO A 52 -1.15 5.20 0.47
N PRO A 53 -2.41 5.69 0.42
CA PRO A 53 -3.35 5.53 1.52
C PRO A 53 -3.65 4.05 1.74
N ASN A 54 -3.75 3.64 3.01
CA ASN A 54 -4.14 2.28 3.36
C ASN A 54 -5.60 2.04 2.92
N PRO A 55 -5.86 1.13 1.97
CA PRO A 55 -7.21 0.88 1.46
C PRO A 55 -8.16 0.30 2.53
N PHE A 56 -7.63 -0.18 3.65
CA PHE A 56 -8.38 -0.71 4.79
C PHE A 56 -8.37 0.24 6.00
N ALA A 57 -7.82 1.45 5.87
CA ALA A 57 -7.90 2.43 6.95
C ALA A 57 -9.37 2.88 7.10
N SER A 58 -9.99 2.46 8.19
CA SER A 58 -11.32 2.94 8.58
C SER A 58 -11.26 4.45 8.79
N THR A 59 -11.90 5.22 7.93
CA THR A 59 -12.14 6.65 8.15
C THR A 59 -13.18 6.78 9.27
N VAL A 60 -12.79 6.56 10.51
CA VAL A 60 -13.60 6.95 11.68
C VAL A 60 -13.15 8.34 12.09
N PRO A 61 -13.87 9.42 11.73
CA PRO A 61 -13.81 10.61 12.54
C PRO A 61 -14.49 10.25 13.86
N THR A 62 -13.73 10.27 14.95
CA THR A 62 -14.29 10.22 16.29
C THR A 62 -15.18 11.45 16.44
N ASN A 63 -16.48 11.33 16.16
CA ASN A 63 -17.62 12.05 16.77
C ASN A 63 -18.93 11.87 15.96
N LEU A 64 -19.91 11.28 16.64
CA LEU A 64 -21.37 11.30 16.43
C LEU A 64 -22.01 10.50 15.27
N SER A 65 -22.68 9.41 15.68
CA SER A 65 -23.94 8.84 15.14
C SER A 65 -24.06 8.51 13.64
N LYS A 66 -23.80 7.24 13.29
CA LYS A 66 -24.65 6.37 12.42
C LYS A 66 -24.07 4.94 12.36
N PRO A 67 -24.90 3.88 12.33
CA PRO A 67 -24.44 2.50 12.46
C PRO A 67 -23.69 2.05 11.19
N GLY A 68 -22.61 1.32 11.43
CA GLY A 68 -21.53 1.06 10.50
C GLY A 68 -21.92 0.19 9.31
N ARG A 69 -21.33 0.52 8.16
CA ARG A 69 -21.03 -0.50 7.16
C ARG A 69 -19.82 -1.27 7.67
N VAL A 70 -20.11 -2.33 8.42
CA VAL A 70 -19.18 -3.44 8.62
C VAL A 70 -18.88 -3.98 7.22
N PHE A 71 -17.74 -3.60 6.65
CA PHE A 71 -17.20 -4.30 5.49
C PHE A 71 -16.98 -5.73 5.95
N GLN A 72 -17.73 -6.65 5.34
CA GLN A 72 -17.92 -8.01 5.81
C GLN A 72 -16.58 -8.67 6.13
N GLN A 73 -16.28 -8.75 7.42
CA GLN A 73 -15.36 -9.73 7.96
C GLN A 73 -16.07 -11.08 7.89
N GLU A 74 -16.05 -11.70 6.72
CA GLU A 74 -16.05 -13.17 6.64
C GLU A 74 -15.37 -13.57 5.33
N LEU A 75 -14.04 -13.59 5.35
CA LEU A 75 -13.31 -14.33 4.32
C LEU A 75 -13.58 -15.81 4.61
N ALA A 76 -14.33 -16.47 3.73
CA ALA A 76 -14.57 -17.90 3.84
C ALA A 76 -13.24 -18.65 3.84
N ILE A 77 -13.10 -19.61 4.76
CA ILE A 77 -11.94 -20.51 4.80
C ILE A 77 -11.95 -21.29 3.48
N ILE A 78 -10.95 -21.05 2.63
CA ILE A 78 -10.74 -21.83 1.42
C ILE A 78 -10.13 -23.15 1.88
N SER A 79 -10.94 -24.20 2.02
CA SER A 79 -10.41 -25.54 2.18
C SER A 79 -9.72 -25.95 0.88
N GLU A 80 -8.42 -26.17 0.96
CA GLU A 80 -7.64 -26.83 -0.07
C GLU A 80 -8.10 -28.29 -0.19
N LEU A 81 -8.70 -28.63 -1.34
CA LEU A 81 -9.01 -30.00 -1.72
C LEU A 81 -7.74 -30.58 -2.34
N GLU A 82 -7.18 -31.62 -1.74
CA GLU A 82 -6.12 -32.46 -2.33
C GLU A 82 -6.65 -33.28 -3.52
#